data_AF-A0A432RG07-F1
#
_entry.id   AF-A0A432RG07-F1
#
_cell.length_a   1.000
_cell.length_b   1.000
_cell.length_c   1.000
_cell.angle_alpha   90.00
_cell.angle_beta   90.00
_cell.angle_gamma   90.00
#
_symmetry.space_group_name_H-M   'P 1'
#
loop_
_entity.id
_entity.type
_entity.pdbx_description
1 polymer ?
#
loop_
_entity_poly.entity_id
_entity_poly.type
_entity_poly.pdbx_seq_one_letter_code
_entity_poly.pdbx_strand_id
1 'polypeptide(L)'
;ISNELNMPKTLEGEIVRIADKIAYINHDLEDALRAGLIDIYDIPKEIRDILGDTKSKRISTLVKSVIFSTIENEYLHIVMEDKIYNAMYNLRDWLFENVYLSPPVVKEVEKSKKVVKILYEYYVKHYDEIPFYEDFLKLWGKYSPKDAAVDYIAGMTDRYAIKKFQDIFIPKSWHI
;
A
#
# COMPACT_ATOMS: atom_id res chain seq x y z
N ILE A 1 -1.28 8.76 17.75
CA ILE A 1 -0.81 10.03 17.15
C ILE A 1 -1.94 10.51 16.25
N SER A 2 -2.66 11.55 16.65
CA SER A 2 -3.80 12.09 15.90
C SER A 2 -3.34 12.61 14.54
N ASN A 3 -4.02 12.13 13.49
CA ASN A 3 -3.59 12.14 12.11
C ASN A 3 -4.06 13.41 11.36
N GLU A 4 -4.21 14.54 12.05
CA GLU A 4 -4.82 15.76 11.48
C GLU A 4 -4.01 16.37 10.33
N LEU A 5 -2.68 16.20 10.33
CA LEU A 5 -1.81 16.69 9.26
C LEU A 5 -1.93 15.93 7.92
N ASN A 6 -2.61 14.79 7.89
CA ASN A 6 -2.71 13.92 6.71
C ASN A 6 -4.16 13.72 6.21
N MET A 7 -5.08 14.58 6.67
CA MET A 7 -6.47 14.57 6.20
C MET A 7 -6.59 15.37 4.89
N PRO A 8 -7.29 14.86 3.87
CA PRO A 8 -7.58 15.62 2.66
C PRO A 8 -8.36 16.90 3.00
N LYS A 9 -8.10 17.96 2.23
CA LYS A 9 -8.73 19.27 2.44
C LYS A 9 -10.04 19.45 1.67
N THR A 10 -10.38 18.50 0.80
CA THR A 10 -11.58 18.55 -0.06
C THR A 10 -12.38 17.27 0.09
N LEU A 11 -13.68 17.36 -0.14
CA LEU A 11 -14.58 16.20 -0.11
C LEU A 11 -14.18 15.14 -1.14
N GLU A 12 -13.69 15.55 -2.32
CA GLU A 12 -13.15 14.64 -3.34
C GLU A 12 -11.93 13.86 -2.83
N GLY A 13 -11.04 14.53 -2.09
CA GLY A 13 -9.88 13.87 -1.49
C GLY A 13 -10.31 12.91 -0.36
N GLU A 14 -11.31 13.29 0.43
CA GLU A 14 -11.84 12.44 1.50
C GLU A 14 -12.52 11.18 0.96
N ILE A 15 -13.36 11.30 -0.09
CA ILE A 15 -14.00 10.13 -0.71
C ILE A 15 -12.99 9.22 -1.39
N VAL A 16 -11.98 9.76 -2.09
CA VAL A 16 -10.91 8.95 -2.70
C VAL A 16 -10.18 8.16 -1.62
N ARG A 17 -9.83 8.78 -0.50
CA ARG A 17 -9.15 8.11 0.62
C ARG A 17 -9.99 6.96 1.21
N ILE A 18 -11.30 7.16 1.38
CA ILE A 18 -12.18 6.11 1.93
C ILE A 18 -12.41 5.01 0.89
N ALA A 19 -12.63 5.36 -0.37
CA ALA A 19 -12.81 4.41 -1.46
C ALA A 19 -11.58 3.50 -1.62
N ASP A 20 -10.37 4.07 -1.54
CA ASP A 20 -9.12 3.33 -1.58
C ASP A 20 -9.02 2.29 -0.45
N LYS A 21 -9.32 2.69 0.80
CA LYS A 21 -9.37 1.76 1.94
C LYS A 21 -10.37 0.62 1.75
N ILE A 22 -11.57 0.93 1.23
CA ILE A 22 -12.61 -0.07 0.96
C ILE A 22 -12.17 -1.02 -0.16
N ALA A 23 -11.54 -0.51 -1.22
CA ALA A 23 -11.05 -1.32 -2.32
C ALA A 23 -9.94 -2.25 -1.85
N TYR A 24 -8.90 -1.70 -1.24
CA TYR A 24 -7.72 -2.42 -0.74
C TYR A 24 -8.11 -3.61 0.14
N ILE A 25 -8.83 -3.35 1.24
CA ILE A 25 -9.19 -4.39 2.22
C ILE A 25 -10.02 -5.53 1.62
N ASN A 26 -10.90 -5.23 0.65
CA ASN A 26 -11.72 -6.26 0.00
C ASN A 26 -10.94 -7.04 -1.04
N HIS A 27 -10.04 -6.40 -1.78
CA HIS A 27 -9.15 -7.08 -2.73
C HIS A 27 -8.19 -8.02 -2.01
N ASP A 28 -7.55 -7.55 -0.94
CA ASP A 28 -6.60 -8.37 -0.18
C ASP A 28 -7.26 -9.57 0.49
N LEU A 29 -8.46 -9.37 1.06
CA LEU A 29 -9.23 -10.48 1.60
C LEU A 29 -9.57 -11.51 0.51
N GLU A 30 -10.00 -11.06 -0.67
CA GLU A 30 -10.27 -11.98 -1.77
C GLU A 30 -9.04 -12.74 -2.22
N ASP A 31 -7.89 -12.08 -2.31
CA ASP A 31 -6.66 -12.72 -2.75
C ASP A 31 -6.14 -13.72 -1.71
N ALA A 32 -6.29 -13.41 -0.42
CA ALA A 32 -5.98 -14.34 0.67
C ALA A 32 -6.89 -15.58 0.64
N LEU A 33 -8.19 -15.40 0.40
CA LEU A 33 -9.16 -16.50 0.23
C LEU A 33 -8.83 -17.34 -1.01
N ARG A 34 -8.56 -16.70 -2.16
CA ARG A 34 -8.21 -17.38 -3.42
C ARG A 34 -6.90 -18.17 -3.31
N ALA A 35 -5.93 -17.64 -2.57
CA ALA A 35 -4.66 -18.30 -2.30
C ALA A 35 -4.79 -19.43 -1.27
N GLY A 36 -5.96 -19.59 -0.63
CA GLY A 36 -6.19 -20.59 0.42
C GLY A 36 -5.39 -20.32 1.69
N LEU A 37 -4.98 -19.06 1.94
CA LEU A 37 -4.26 -18.67 3.15
C LEU A 37 -5.18 -18.62 4.38
N ILE A 38 -6.45 -18.33 4.14
CA ILE A 38 -7.53 -18.23 5.13
C ILE A 38 -8.84 -18.70 4.50
N ASP A 39 -9.82 -19.04 5.34
CA ASP A 39 -11.22 -19.22 4.98
C ASP A 39 -12.06 -18.03 5.48
N ILE A 40 -13.23 -17.80 4.88
CA ILE A 40 -14.14 -16.74 5.31
C ILE A 40 -14.55 -16.91 6.77
N TYR A 41 -14.67 -18.14 7.26
CA TYR A 41 -15.07 -18.42 8.63
C TYR A 41 -13.95 -18.21 9.66
N ASP A 42 -12.70 -18.05 9.23
CA ASP A 42 -11.58 -17.67 10.10
C ASP A 42 -11.68 -16.21 10.56
N ILE A 43 -12.36 -15.36 9.78
CA ILE A 43 -12.63 -13.98 10.16
C ILE A 43 -13.54 -13.97 11.40
N PRO A 44 -13.20 -13.17 12.44
CA PRO A 44 -14.02 -13.03 13.64
C PRO A 44 -15.49 -12.77 13.32
N LYS A 45 -16.37 -13.50 14.01
CA LYS A 45 -17.82 -13.51 13.73
C LYS A 45 -18.41 -12.10 13.85
N GLU A 46 -17.97 -11.33 14.83
CA GLU A 46 -18.36 -9.95 15.08
C GLU A 46 -18.08 -9.02 13.90
N ILE A 47 -16.98 -9.23 13.16
CA ILE A 47 -16.65 -8.47 11.95
C ILE A 47 -17.59 -8.88 10.82
N ARG A 48 -17.80 -10.19 10.65
CA ARG A 48 -18.68 -10.74 9.60
C ARG A 48 -20.14 -10.37 9.80
N ASP A 49 -20.61 -10.33 11.04
CA ASP A 49 -21.98 -9.94 11.38
C ASP A 49 -22.25 -8.48 11.02
N ILE A 50 -21.24 -7.60 11.18
CA ILE A 50 -21.35 -6.17 10.85
C ILE A 50 -21.18 -5.93 9.34
N LEU A 51 -20.08 -6.41 8.76
CA LEU A 51 -19.72 -6.09 7.38
C LEU A 51 -20.44 -7.00 6.37
N GLY A 52 -20.53 -8.28 6.68
CA GLY A 52 -21.02 -9.32 5.78
C GLY A 52 -20.01 -10.45 5.57
N ASP A 53 -20.52 -11.57 5.09
CA ASP A 53 -19.80 -12.81 4.76
C ASP A 53 -19.38 -12.87 3.28
N THR A 54 -20.06 -12.15 2.39
CA THR A 54 -19.68 -12.08 0.97
C THR A 54 -19.03 -10.75 0.61
N LYS A 55 -18.20 -10.74 -0.46
CA LYS A 55 -17.58 -9.53 -1.01
C LYS A 55 -18.63 -8.44 -1.29
N SER A 56 -19.69 -8.80 -2.01
CA SER A 56 -20.76 -7.87 -2.39
C SER A 56 -21.47 -7.27 -1.18
N LYS A 57 -21.75 -8.09 -0.15
CA LYS A 57 -22.40 -7.62 1.08
C LYS A 57 -21.49 -6.66 1.84
N ARG A 58 -20.21 -7.01 2.02
CA ARG A 58 -19.21 -6.16 2.68
C ARG A 58 -19.00 -4.82 1.99
N ILE A 59 -18.82 -4.81 0.66
CA ILE A 59 -18.72 -3.56 -0.10
C ILE A 59 -20.01 -2.74 0.02
N SER A 60 -21.18 -3.37 -0.12
CA SER A 60 -22.46 -2.67 0.00
C SER A 60 -22.65 -2.05 1.38
N THR A 61 -22.26 -2.73 2.46
CA THR A 61 -22.35 -2.21 3.83
C THR A 61 -21.47 -0.98 4.00
N LEU A 62 -20.20 -1.07 3.58
CA LEU A 62 -19.23 0.02 3.70
C LEU A 62 -19.68 1.24 2.90
N VAL A 63 -20.04 1.05 1.63
CA VAL A 63 -20.46 2.15 0.73
C VAL A 63 -21.75 2.81 1.22
N LYS A 64 -22.75 2.01 1.62
CA LYS A 64 -24.00 2.57 2.16
C LYS A 64 -23.77 3.38 3.42
N SER A 65 -22.93 2.90 4.34
CA SER A 65 -22.58 3.64 5.54
C SER A 65 -21.92 4.99 5.20
N VAL A 66 -21.00 5.01 4.25
CA VAL A 66 -20.38 6.26 3.79
C VAL A 66 -21.43 7.24 3.27
N ILE A 67 -22.31 6.78 2.39
CA ILE A 67 -23.35 7.63 1.78
C ILE A 67 -24.29 8.18 2.84
N PHE A 68 -24.89 7.31 3.67
CA PHE A 68 -25.90 7.73 4.64
C PHE A 68 -25.30 8.62 5.74
N SER A 69 -24.14 8.26 6.29
CA SER A 69 -23.51 9.07 7.34
C SER A 69 -23.00 10.43 6.82
N THR A 70 -22.60 10.51 5.55
CA THR A 70 -22.26 11.80 4.91
C THR A 70 -23.51 12.65 4.65
N ILE A 71 -24.65 12.05 4.30
CA ILE A 71 -25.91 12.80 4.16
C ILE A 71 -26.36 13.33 5.53
N GLU A 72 -26.29 12.50 6.56
CA GLU A 72 -26.69 12.86 7.94
C GLU A 72 -25.82 13.97 8.54
N ASN A 73 -24.57 14.12 8.10
CA ASN A 73 -23.68 15.20 8.53
C ASN A 73 -23.74 16.45 7.64
N GLU A 74 -24.75 16.56 6.78
CA GLU A 74 -24.97 17.68 5.86
C GLU A 74 -23.81 17.92 4.88
N TYR A 75 -23.12 16.85 4.45
CA TYR A 75 -21.98 16.91 3.53
C TYR A 75 -20.80 17.73 4.06
N LEU A 76 -20.68 17.91 5.38
CA LEU A 76 -19.56 18.62 5.98
C LEU A 76 -18.23 17.87 5.77
N HIS A 77 -18.29 16.54 5.86
CA HIS A 77 -17.16 15.63 5.64
C HIS A 77 -17.64 14.29 5.06
N ILE A 78 -16.79 13.59 4.31
CA ILE A 78 -17.05 12.19 3.95
C ILE A 78 -16.76 11.31 5.16
N VAL A 79 -17.81 10.76 5.77
CA VAL A 79 -17.73 9.97 7.00
C VAL A 79 -18.45 8.64 6.86
N MET A 80 -18.18 7.74 7.79
CA MET A 80 -18.78 6.41 7.90
C MET A 80 -19.24 6.23 9.35
N GLU A 81 -20.30 5.47 9.58
CA GLU A 81 -20.75 5.11 10.93
C GLU A 81 -19.60 4.47 11.73
N ASP A 82 -19.38 4.93 12.97
CA ASP A 82 -18.27 4.48 13.82
C ASP A 82 -18.21 2.95 13.96
N LYS A 83 -19.38 2.31 14.11
CA LYS A 83 -19.47 0.85 14.21
C LYS A 83 -18.91 0.15 12.96
N ILE A 84 -19.23 0.66 11.77
CA ILE A 84 -18.80 0.10 10.49
C ILE A 84 -17.34 0.45 10.23
N TYR A 85 -16.91 1.66 10.56
CA TYR A 85 -15.52 2.08 10.49
C TYR A 85 -14.61 1.19 11.36
N ASN A 86 -15.01 0.95 12.60
CA ASN A 86 -14.28 0.08 13.52
C ASN A 86 -14.24 -1.38 13.04
N ALA A 87 -15.35 -1.90 12.49
CA ALA A 87 -15.35 -3.24 11.91
C ALA A 87 -14.43 -3.36 10.69
N MET A 88 -14.39 -2.34 9.82
CA MET A 88 -13.45 -2.28 8.69
C MET A 88 -12.00 -2.24 9.19
N TYR A 89 -11.71 -1.43 10.20
CA TYR A 89 -10.37 -1.31 10.78
C TYR A 89 -9.92 -2.63 11.43
N ASN A 90 -10.80 -3.28 12.20
CA ASN A 90 -10.53 -4.58 12.80
C ASN A 90 -10.31 -5.68 11.75
N LEU A 91 -11.04 -5.65 10.64
CA LEU A 91 -10.81 -6.58 9.53
C LEU A 91 -9.41 -6.38 8.94
N ARG A 92 -8.98 -5.12 8.78
CA ARG A 92 -7.66 -4.80 8.24
C ARG A 92 -6.57 -5.29 9.16
N ASP A 93 -6.70 -5.07 10.47
CA ASP A 93 -5.72 -5.50 11.45
C ASP A 93 -5.67 -7.03 11.54
N TRP A 94 -6.82 -7.70 11.49
CA TRP A 94 -6.87 -9.16 11.41
C TRP A 94 -6.20 -9.71 10.14
N LEU A 95 -6.44 -9.10 8.98
CA LEU A 95 -5.74 -9.47 7.74
C LEU A 95 -4.24 -9.27 7.90
N PHE A 96 -3.81 -8.15 8.49
CA PHE A 96 -2.40 -7.87 8.76
C PHE A 96 -1.74 -8.99 9.55
N GLU A 97 -2.37 -9.40 10.65
CA GLU A 97 -1.85 -10.45 11.53
C GLU A 97 -1.86 -11.85 10.90
N ASN A 98 -2.90 -12.20 10.14
CA ASN A 98 -3.13 -13.57 9.69
C ASN A 98 -2.65 -13.83 8.24
N VAL A 99 -2.49 -12.78 7.44
CA VAL A 99 -2.06 -12.88 6.04
C VAL A 99 -0.66 -12.30 5.86
N TYR A 100 -0.46 -11.03 6.24
CA TYR A 100 0.79 -10.31 5.95
C TYR A 100 1.95 -10.68 6.88
N LEU A 101 1.68 -11.04 8.13
CA LEU A 101 2.71 -11.48 9.08
C LEU A 101 3.03 -12.98 8.98
N SER A 102 2.49 -13.70 7.99
CA SER A 102 2.84 -15.10 7.78
C SER A 102 4.36 -15.25 7.51
N PRO A 103 5.04 -16.25 8.10
CA PRO A 103 6.51 -16.37 7.99
C PRO A 103 7.07 -16.35 6.57
N PRO A 104 6.43 -16.98 5.55
CA PRO A 104 6.87 -16.87 4.16
C PRO A 104 6.82 -15.42 3.62
N VAL A 105 5.74 -14.67 3.92
CA VAL A 105 5.56 -13.29 3.46
C VAL A 105 6.59 -12.37 4.11
N VAL A 106 6.79 -12.48 5.43
CA VAL A 106 7.78 -11.69 6.16
C VAL A 106 9.18 -11.90 5.59
N LYS A 107 9.54 -13.15 5.26
CA LYS A 107 10.85 -13.48 4.68
C LYS A 107 11.07 -12.81 3.31
N GLU A 108 10.04 -12.78 2.47
CA GLU A 108 10.12 -12.09 1.17
C GLU A 108 10.17 -10.56 1.33
N VAL A 109 9.38 -9.99 2.25
CA VAL A 109 9.44 -8.56 2.59
C VAL A 109 10.85 -8.14 3.03
N GLU A 110 11.50 -8.93 3.87
CA GLU A 110 12.87 -8.65 4.32
C GLU A 110 13.90 -8.74 3.18
N LYS A 111 13.70 -9.61 2.18
CA LYS A 111 14.55 -9.63 0.98
C LYS A 111 14.33 -8.37 0.14
N SER A 112 13.08 -7.97 -0.08
CA SER A 112 12.75 -6.75 -0.85
C SER A 112 13.32 -5.50 -0.20
N LYS A 113 13.20 -5.36 1.13
CA LYS A 113 13.83 -4.27 1.88
C LYS A 113 15.35 -4.21 1.67
N LYS A 114 16.02 -5.38 1.67
CA LYS A 114 17.47 -5.45 1.40
C LYS A 114 17.81 -5.00 -0.01
N VAL A 115 17.05 -5.45 -1.02
CA VAL A 115 17.26 -5.02 -2.41
C VAL A 115 17.14 -3.50 -2.53
N VAL A 116 16.05 -2.91 -2.02
CA VAL A 116 15.82 -1.46 -2.07
C VAL A 116 16.93 -0.70 -1.35
N LYS A 117 17.33 -1.16 -0.16
CA LYS A 117 18.42 -0.54 0.61
C LYS A 117 19.75 -0.55 -0.15
N ILE A 118 20.11 -1.68 -0.74
CA ILE A 118 21.37 -1.82 -1.48
C ILE A 118 21.36 -0.96 -2.75
N LEU A 119 20.23 -0.93 -3.48
CA LEU A 119 20.07 -0.04 -4.64
C LEU A 119 20.17 1.43 -4.23
N TYR A 120 19.56 1.83 -3.12
CA TYR A 120 19.65 3.19 -2.60
C TYR A 120 21.09 3.58 -2.26
N GLU A 121 21.79 2.74 -1.50
CA GLU A 121 23.19 2.99 -1.13
C GLU A 121 24.11 3.09 -2.36
N TYR A 122 23.80 2.35 -3.42
CA TYR A 122 24.51 2.45 -4.70
C TYR A 122 24.22 3.75 -5.43
N TYR A 123 22.95 4.07 -5.72
CA TYR A 123 22.60 5.24 -6.50
C TYR A 123 22.91 6.56 -5.80
N VAL A 124 22.98 6.60 -4.46
CA VAL A 124 23.49 7.78 -3.75
C VAL A 124 24.99 8.03 -4.04
N LYS A 125 25.78 6.96 -4.22
CA LYS A 125 27.22 7.04 -4.52
C LYS A 125 27.51 7.18 -6.02
N HIS A 126 26.63 6.64 -6.84
CA HIS A 126 26.70 6.58 -8.31
C HIS A 126 25.52 7.34 -8.92
N TYR A 127 25.28 8.57 -8.46
CA TYR A 127 24.13 9.36 -8.87
C TYR A 127 24.20 9.77 -10.35
N ASP A 128 25.40 9.81 -10.90
CA ASP A 128 25.69 10.02 -12.31
C ASP A 128 25.17 8.88 -13.21
N GLU A 129 24.91 7.69 -12.65
CA GLU A 129 24.25 6.59 -13.36
C GLU A 129 22.71 6.70 -13.35
N ILE A 130 22.14 7.64 -12.59
CA ILE A 130 20.69 7.89 -12.59
C ILE A 130 20.32 8.63 -13.88
N PRO A 131 19.43 8.07 -14.72
CA PRO A 131 18.99 8.74 -15.94
C PRO A 131 18.40 10.13 -15.64
N PHE A 132 18.76 11.11 -16.46
CA PHE A 132 18.24 12.48 -16.41
C PHE A 132 18.56 13.26 -15.12
N TYR A 133 19.50 12.80 -14.28
CA TYR A 133 19.89 13.50 -13.05
C TYR A 133 20.30 14.95 -13.30
N GLU A 134 21.17 15.20 -14.29
CA GLU A 134 21.60 16.55 -14.63
C GLU A 134 20.46 17.45 -15.12
N ASP A 135 19.52 16.89 -15.88
CA ASP A 135 18.38 17.65 -16.41
C ASP A 135 17.46 18.08 -15.27
N PHE A 136 17.14 17.16 -14.34
CA PHE A 136 16.36 17.48 -13.15
C PHE A 136 17.08 18.45 -12.22
N LEU A 137 18.39 18.32 -12.05
CA LEU A 137 19.18 19.28 -11.28
C LEU A 137 19.11 20.69 -11.89
N LYS A 138 19.19 20.83 -13.22
CA LYS A 138 19.06 22.11 -13.92
C LYS A 138 17.65 22.68 -13.78
N LEU A 139 16.61 21.84 -13.89
CA LEU A 139 15.20 22.23 -13.80
C LEU A 139 14.81 22.67 -12.39
N TRP A 140 15.21 21.92 -11.37
CA TRP A 140 14.76 22.12 -9.99
C TRP A 140 15.74 22.94 -9.15
N GLY A 141 16.98 23.11 -9.63
CA GLY A 141 18.05 23.89 -8.99
C GLY A 141 18.65 23.23 -7.75
N LYS A 142 17.83 22.60 -6.90
CA LYS A 142 18.24 21.79 -5.75
C LYS A 142 17.71 20.38 -5.91
N TYR A 143 18.57 19.47 -6.34
CA TYR A 143 18.24 18.05 -6.42
C TYR A 143 19.42 17.23 -5.93
N SER A 144 19.34 16.73 -4.70
CA SER A 144 20.48 16.02 -4.10
C SER A 144 20.58 14.59 -4.65
N PRO A 145 21.76 13.95 -4.62
CA PRO A 145 21.91 12.52 -4.93
C PRO A 145 20.96 11.62 -4.12
N LYS A 146 20.61 12.03 -2.90
CA LYS A 146 19.67 11.28 -2.05
C LYS A 146 18.25 11.37 -2.59
N ASP A 147 17.79 12.56 -2.95
CA ASP A 147 16.44 12.76 -3.49
C ASP A 147 16.31 12.06 -4.85
N ALA A 148 17.35 12.16 -5.69
CA ALA A 148 17.43 11.47 -6.98
C ALA A 148 17.35 9.95 -6.83
N ALA A 149 18.09 9.38 -5.87
CA ALA A 149 18.02 7.95 -5.60
C ALA A 149 16.63 7.52 -5.10
N VAL A 150 15.98 8.33 -4.25
CA VAL A 150 14.60 8.06 -3.78
C VAL A 150 13.63 8.05 -4.95
N ASP A 151 13.60 9.12 -5.75
CA ASP A 151 12.66 9.25 -6.87
C ASP A 151 12.88 8.16 -7.92
N TYR A 152 14.15 7.90 -8.25
CA TYR A 152 14.49 6.88 -9.25
C TYR A 152 14.07 5.49 -8.82
N ILE A 153 14.33 5.12 -7.56
CA ILE A 153 13.95 3.81 -7.01
C ILE A 153 12.44 3.71 -6.82
N ALA A 154 11.77 4.76 -6.34
CA ALA A 154 10.32 4.79 -6.17
C ALA A 154 9.58 4.69 -7.52
N GLY A 155 10.20 5.15 -8.62
CA GLY A 155 9.69 4.98 -9.98
C GLY A 155 9.91 3.60 -10.60
N MET A 156 10.61 2.68 -9.94
CA MET A 156 10.87 1.34 -10.47
C MET A 156 9.67 0.41 -10.27
N THR A 157 9.42 -0.44 -11.26
CA THR A 157 8.63 -1.66 -11.04
C THR A 157 9.48 -2.71 -10.32
N ASP A 158 8.86 -3.60 -9.56
CA ASP A 158 9.55 -4.71 -8.86
C ASP A 158 10.49 -5.49 -9.79
N ARG A 159 9.98 -5.88 -10.97
CA ARG A 159 10.75 -6.62 -11.97
C ARG A 159 11.98 -5.84 -12.45
N TYR A 160 11.85 -4.52 -12.59
CA TYR A 160 12.96 -3.67 -13.00
C TYR A 160 13.99 -3.50 -11.88
N ALA A 161 13.55 -3.31 -10.63
CA ALA A 161 14.43 -3.21 -9.47
C ALA A 161 15.26 -4.50 -9.27
N ILE A 162 14.63 -5.67 -9.37
CA ILE A 162 15.33 -6.97 -9.29
C ILE A 162 16.34 -7.12 -10.42
N LYS A 163 15.98 -6.77 -11.67
CA LYS A 163 16.89 -6.83 -12.80
C LYS A 163 18.11 -5.92 -12.58
N LYS A 164 17.89 -4.67 -12.15
CA LYS A 164 18.97 -3.73 -11.85
C LYS A 164 19.88 -4.23 -10.74
N PHE A 165 19.30 -4.77 -9.68
CA PHE A 165 20.08 -5.41 -8.61
C PHE A 165 20.95 -6.55 -9.15
N GLN A 166 20.40 -7.41 -10.00
CA GLN A 166 21.17 -8.50 -10.62
C GLN A 166 22.29 -7.98 -11.51
N ASP A 167 22.02 -7.00 -12.37
CA ASP A 167 23.01 -6.44 -13.28
C ASP A 167 24.18 -5.75 -12.55
N ILE A 168 23.93 -5.12 -11.40
CA ILE A 168 24.93 -4.37 -10.63
C ILE A 168 25.73 -5.28 -9.69
N PHE A 169 25.06 -6.19 -8.97
CA PHE A 169 25.68 -6.91 -7.85
C PHE A 169 25.94 -8.39 -8.10
N ILE A 170 25.34 -8.99 -9.13
CA ILE A 170 25.51 -10.42 -9.42
C ILE A 170 26.46 -10.60 -10.60
N PRO A 171 27.64 -11.21 -10.40
CA PRO A 171 28.58 -11.47 -11.49
C PRO A 171 27.96 -12.34 -12.58
N LYS A 172 28.21 -12.00 -13.84
CA LYS A 172 27.82 -12.83 -14.98
C LYS A 172 28.90 -13.89 -15.22
N SER A 173 28.52 -15.16 -15.19
CA SER A 173 29.39 -16.25 -15.62
C SER A 173 29.61 -16.17 -17.13
N TRP A 174 30.86 -16.08 -17.56
CA TRP A 174 31.23 -16.17 -18.97
C TRP A 174 31.01 -17.62 -19.41
N HIS A 175 29.97 -17.88 -20.20
CA HIS A 175 29.89 -19.13 -20.95
C HIS A 175 30.84 -18.99 -22.15
N ILE A 176 32.02 -19.62 -22.02
CA ILE A 176 32.96 -19.86 -23.12
C ILE A 176 32.45 -21.07 -23.90
#